data_AF-A0A7X3X2S2-F1
#
_entry.id   AF-A0A7X3X2S2-F1
#
_cell.length_a   1.000
_cell.length_b   1.000
_cell.length_c   1.000
_cell.angle_alpha   90.00
_cell.angle_beta   90.00
_cell.angle_gamma   90.00
#
_symmetry.space_group_name_H-M   'P 1'
#
loop_
_entity.id
_entity.type
_entity.pdbx_description
1 polymer ?
#
loop_
_entity_poly.entity_id
_entity_poly.type
_entity_poly.pdbx_seq_one_letter_code
_entity_poly.pdbx_strand_id
1 'polypeptide(L)'
;MVREIQHRKGKRRIGGMAGMGAVVVVAVFWNLFVAHYREALPYDYPPAPDTLSPAAAPPTAQSPATQSPQADSLPESCWHGPDESDADQEALCLFRASPFGLGGFYSYMLLLIGLAMCAAAAMDWFKTDDPYPGYGKRERHRRKTEDRLEQDRRELLADLNELHDDAARRLRNDFRDPVQARQLALSDYTKLHARHTDLWGFARDLAKSCSGALDIYRNANREARSTPEPQVWHTPWVADWDLPEQPDSSSLMSEAEAEERSRQMHAVLEERERQLRDVHDECCELVNEFTRLDPHDKAVPA
;
A
#
# COMPACT_ATOMS: atom_id res chain seq x y z
N MET A 1 -8.13 -3.18 5.95
CA MET A 1 -9.61 -3.28 6.01
C MET A 1 -10.18 -2.75 4.68
N VAL A 2 -10.14 -3.55 3.61
CA VAL A 2 -10.49 -3.12 2.23
C VAL A 2 -11.43 -4.15 1.61
N ARG A 3 -12.66 -4.26 2.11
CA ARG A 3 -13.63 -5.27 1.64
C ARG A 3 -14.99 -4.73 1.19
N GLU A 4 -15.22 -3.42 1.20
CA GLU A 4 -16.59 -2.89 0.97
C GLU A 4 -16.84 -2.14 -0.36
N ILE A 5 -15.84 -1.88 -1.21
CA ILE A 5 -16.08 -1.10 -2.44
C ILE A 5 -16.68 -1.96 -3.59
N GLN A 6 -16.67 -3.29 -3.47
CA GLN A 6 -17.15 -4.16 -4.55
C GLN A 6 -18.67 -4.23 -4.71
N HIS A 7 -19.46 -3.95 -3.66
CA HIS A 7 -20.92 -4.07 -3.72
C HIS A 7 -21.63 -2.97 -4.52
N ARG A 8 -20.99 -1.81 -4.73
CA ARG A 8 -21.61 -0.68 -5.46
C ARG A 8 -21.62 -0.89 -6.98
N LYS A 9 -20.73 -1.73 -7.51
CA LYS A 9 -20.65 -2.03 -8.96
C LYS A 9 -21.81 -2.92 -9.43
N GLY A 10 -22.29 -3.85 -8.59
CA GLY A 10 -23.39 -4.76 -8.96
C GLY A 10 -24.74 -4.06 -9.11
N LYS A 11 -25.13 -3.24 -8.12
CA LYS A 11 -26.39 -2.49 -8.15
C LYS A 11 -26.45 -1.48 -9.30
N ARG A 12 -25.33 -0.82 -9.62
CA ARG A 12 -25.23 0.07 -10.79
C ARG A 12 -25.33 -0.68 -12.13
N ARG A 13 -24.76 -1.89 -12.23
CA ARG A 13 -24.91 -2.75 -13.42
C ARG A 13 -26.36 -3.16 -13.63
N ILE A 14 -27.04 -3.61 -12.58
CA ILE A 14 -28.45 -4.02 -12.65
C ILE A 14 -29.35 -2.82 -12.99
N GLY A 15 -29.13 -1.67 -12.34
CA GLY A 15 -29.86 -0.44 -12.65
C GLY A 15 -29.63 0.05 -14.08
N GLY A 16 -28.40 -0.04 -14.58
CA GLY A 16 -28.06 0.28 -15.96
C GLY A 16 -28.73 -0.65 -16.97
N MET A 17 -28.74 -1.96 -16.71
CA MET A 17 -29.43 -2.95 -17.55
C MET A 17 -30.94 -2.73 -17.56
N ALA A 18 -31.55 -2.41 -16.42
CA ALA A 18 -32.98 -2.11 -16.33
C ALA A 18 -33.33 -0.81 -17.10
N GLY A 19 -32.53 0.24 -16.94
CA GLY A 19 -32.71 1.50 -17.68
C GLY A 19 -32.56 1.31 -19.19
N MET A 20 -31.57 0.53 -19.63
CA MET A 20 -31.38 0.20 -21.04
C MET A 20 -32.55 -0.62 -21.61
N GLY A 21 -33.05 -1.60 -20.85
CA GLY A 21 -34.24 -2.36 -21.20
C GLY A 21 -35.46 -1.45 -21.40
N ALA A 22 -35.66 -0.48 -20.50
CA ALA A 22 -36.74 0.50 -20.62
C ALA A 22 -36.61 1.36 -21.89
N VAL A 23 -35.41 1.84 -22.22
CA VAL A 23 -35.15 2.63 -23.44
C VAL A 23 -35.44 1.80 -24.70
N VAL A 24 -35.02 0.54 -24.74
CA VAL A 24 -35.30 -0.36 -25.88
C VAL A 24 -36.81 -0.59 -26.03
N VAL A 25 -37.54 -0.80 -24.93
CA VAL A 25 -38.99 -0.96 -24.96
C VAL A 25 -39.68 0.29 -25.50
N VAL A 26 -39.29 1.48 -25.03
CA VAL A 26 -39.83 2.76 -25.51
C VAL A 26 -39.50 2.98 -26.99
N ALA A 27 -38.29 2.65 -27.42
CA ALA A 27 -37.89 2.78 -28.82
C ALA A 27 -38.67 1.84 -29.74
N VAL A 28 -38.86 0.58 -29.35
CA VAL A 28 -39.68 -0.37 -30.11
C VAL A 28 -41.13 0.11 -30.17
N PHE A 29 -41.69 0.56 -29.05
CA PHE A 29 -43.03 1.12 -28.99
C PHE A 29 -43.19 2.32 -29.94
N TRP A 30 -42.27 3.29 -29.89
CA TRP A 30 -42.32 4.48 -30.75
C TRP A 30 -42.19 4.13 -32.23
N ASN A 31 -41.30 3.19 -32.59
CA ASN A 31 -41.16 2.75 -33.98
C ASN A 31 -42.41 2.05 -34.49
N LEU A 32 -43.04 1.20 -33.66
CA LEU A 32 -44.31 0.57 -34.02
C LEU A 32 -45.44 1.59 -34.13
N PHE A 33 -45.52 2.56 -33.23
CA PHE A 33 -46.51 3.61 -33.28
C PHE A 33 -46.39 4.46 -34.54
N VAL A 34 -45.18 4.93 -34.89
CA VAL A 34 -44.93 5.71 -36.11
C VAL A 34 -45.25 4.91 -37.38
N ALA A 35 -45.01 3.60 -37.36
CA ALA A 35 -45.34 2.74 -38.48
C ALA A 35 -46.86 2.62 -38.70
N HIS A 36 -47.64 2.49 -37.62
CA HIS A 36 -49.11 2.53 -37.70
C HIS A 36 -49.65 3.92 -38.03
N TYR A 37 -49.03 4.97 -37.50
CA TYR A 37 -49.33 6.37 -37.80
C TYR A 37 -49.23 6.64 -39.30
N ARG A 38 -48.16 6.16 -39.93
CA ARG A 38 -47.97 6.27 -41.36
C ARG A 38 -49.05 5.54 -42.16
N GLU A 39 -49.48 4.38 -41.71
CA GLU A 39 -50.51 3.58 -42.40
C GLU A 39 -51.91 4.21 -42.28
N ALA A 40 -52.16 4.99 -41.23
CA ALA A 40 -53.38 5.76 -41.04
C ALA A 40 -53.43 7.08 -41.84
N LEU A 41 -52.33 7.48 -42.51
CA LEU A 41 -52.34 8.68 -43.34
C LEU A 41 -53.08 8.42 -44.67
N PRO A 42 -54.10 9.22 -45.01
CA PRO A 42 -54.84 9.05 -46.26
C PRO A 42 -53.90 9.30 -47.45
N TYR A 43 -53.71 8.27 -48.28
CA TYR A 43 -52.89 8.33 -49.49
C TYR A 43 -53.68 8.96 -50.65
N ASP A 44 -54.18 10.17 -50.50
CA ASP A 44 -54.76 10.93 -51.63
C ASP A 44 -53.64 11.68 -52.35
N TYR A 45 -52.87 10.95 -53.17
CA TYR A 45 -52.13 11.57 -54.25
C TYR A 45 -53.08 11.68 -55.46
N PRO A 46 -53.45 12.88 -55.93
CA PRO A 46 -54.22 12.97 -57.16
C PRO A 46 -53.39 12.35 -58.30
N PRO A 47 -53.99 11.50 -59.14
CA PRO A 47 -53.26 10.96 -60.30
C PRO A 47 -52.81 12.12 -61.18
N ALA A 48 -51.57 12.03 -61.68
CA ALA A 48 -51.02 13.01 -62.63
C ALA A 48 -52.02 13.21 -63.79
N PRO A 49 -52.24 14.45 -64.28
CA PRO A 49 -53.25 14.71 -65.28
C PRO A 49 -52.96 13.90 -66.54
N ASP A 50 -53.86 12.99 -66.89
CA ASP A 50 -53.81 12.22 -68.12
C ASP A 50 -53.75 13.19 -69.30
N THR A 51 -52.56 13.30 -69.89
CA THR A 51 -52.40 13.84 -71.23
C THR A 51 -52.89 12.77 -72.18
N LEU A 52 -54.00 13.03 -72.91
CA LEU A 52 -54.31 12.57 -74.28
C LEU A 52 -55.77 12.85 -74.65
N SER A 53 -56.05 13.93 -75.38
CA SER A 53 -56.94 13.88 -76.56
C SER A 53 -56.81 15.16 -77.42
N PRO A 54 -56.64 15.07 -78.76
CA PRO A 54 -56.44 16.19 -79.66
C PRO A 54 -57.73 16.63 -80.39
N ALA A 55 -57.66 17.83 -81.02
CA ALA A 55 -58.62 18.49 -81.91
C ALA A 55 -59.67 19.36 -81.18
N ALA A 56 -59.92 20.63 -81.52
CA ALA A 56 -59.68 21.39 -82.74
C ALA A 56 -59.54 22.91 -82.44
N ALA A 57 -58.88 23.64 -83.33
CA ALA A 57 -58.75 25.12 -83.33
C ALA A 57 -59.66 25.75 -84.43
N PRO A 58 -59.66 27.09 -84.63
CA PRO A 58 -60.05 28.22 -83.78
C PRO A 58 -61.11 29.12 -84.50
N PRO A 59 -61.48 30.35 -84.05
CA PRO A 59 -60.66 31.55 -84.36
C PRO A 59 -60.65 32.71 -83.33
N THR A 60 -59.49 33.35 -83.24
CA THR A 60 -59.18 34.80 -83.18
C THR A 60 -60.03 35.77 -82.33
N ALA A 61 -59.44 36.34 -81.26
CA ALA A 61 -59.46 37.78 -80.95
C ALA A 61 -58.59 38.13 -79.71
N GLN A 62 -57.55 38.95 -79.95
CA GLN A 62 -57.04 40.11 -79.18
C GLN A 62 -56.89 40.05 -77.63
N SER A 63 -55.66 40.36 -77.17
CA SER A 63 -55.28 40.70 -75.78
C SER A 63 -55.93 42.00 -75.28
N PRO A 64 -55.99 42.28 -73.95
CA PRO A 64 -54.86 42.93 -73.27
C PRO A 64 -54.62 42.49 -71.80
N ALA A 65 -53.48 42.97 -71.28
CA ALA A 65 -52.92 42.84 -69.95
C ALA A 65 -53.89 43.07 -68.77
N THR A 66 -53.57 42.51 -67.59
CA THR A 66 -53.60 43.18 -66.26
C THR A 66 -53.11 42.23 -65.14
N GLN A 67 -51.98 42.62 -64.52
CA GLN A 67 -51.61 42.57 -63.09
C GLN A 67 -51.69 41.26 -62.28
N SER A 68 -50.54 40.92 -61.68
CA SER A 68 -50.42 40.13 -60.45
C SER A 68 -51.10 40.81 -59.26
N PRO A 69 -51.53 40.02 -58.25
CA PRO A 69 -51.36 40.45 -56.87
C PRO A 69 -50.53 39.47 -56.01
N GLN A 70 -49.80 40.13 -55.12
CA GLN A 70 -49.01 39.65 -53.99
C GLN A 70 -49.65 38.58 -53.13
N ALA A 71 -48.74 37.79 -52.53
CA ALA A 71 -48.93 37.05 -51.30
C ALA A 71 -49.38 37.97 -50.16
N ASP A 72 -50.54 37.68 -49.60
CA ASP A 72 -50.79 37.73 -48.16
C ASP A 72 -52.09 36.96 -47.85
N SER A 73 -52.08 36.23 -46.74
CA SER A 73 -53.18 35.46 -46.13
C SER A 73 -53.67 34.20 -46.87
N LEU A 74 -52.93 33.09 -46.73
CA LEU A 74 -53.57 31.78 -46.75
C LEU A 74 -54.07 31.49 -45.32
N PRO A 75 -55.37 31.17 -45.13
CA PRO A 75 -55.89 30.80 -43.81
C PRO A 75 -55.26 29.50 -43.33
N GLU A 76 -54.99 29.39 -42.01
CA GLU A 76 -54.44 28.19 -41.35
C GLU A 76 -55.24 26.90 -41.64
N SER A 77 -56.48 27.04 -42.14
CA SER A 77 -57.35 25.95 -42.58
C SER A 77 -56.90 25.22 -43.87
N CYS A 78 -55.82 25.64 -44.52
CA CYS A 78 -55.31 24.99 -45.74
C CYS A 78 -54.24 23.92 -45.48
N TRP A 79 -53.78 23.74 -44.24
CA TRP A 79 -52.83 22.68 -43.86
C TRP A 79 -53.50 21.48 -43.20
N HIS A 80 -54.69 21.68 -42.59
CA HIS A 80 -55.49 20.61 -42.05
C HIS A 80 -56.38 20.01 -43.14
N GLY A 81 -55.96 18.88 -43.71
CA GLY A 81 -56.85 18.02 -44.49
C GLY A 81 -58.03 17.54 -43.62
N PRO A 82 -59.14 17.05 -44.22
CA PRO A 82 -60.40 16.83 -43.50
C PRO A 82 -60.35 15.91 -42.27
N ASP A 83 -59.31 15.08 -42.09
CA ASP A 83 -59.30 13.99 -41.10
C ASP A 83 -57.97 13.87 -40.32
N GLU A 84 -57.20 14.96 -40.15
CA GLU A 84 -55.89 14.89 -39.47
C GLU A 84 -56.01 14.50 -37.98
N SER A 85 -57.14 14.82 -37.32
CA SER A 85 -57.44 14.37 -35.95
C SER A 85 -57.85 12.90 -35.85
N ASP A 86 -58.26 12.31 -36.97
CA ASP A 86 -58.85 10.97 -37.00
C ASP A 86 -57.79 9.92 -37.32
N ALA A 87 -56.75 10.29 -38.07
CA ALA A 87 -55.57 9.46 -38.34
C ALA A 87 -54.85 9.04 -37.04
N ASP A 88 -54.73 9.94 -36.06
CA ASP A 88 -54.15 9.65 -34.75
C ASP A 88 -54.94 8.57 -34.00
N GLN A 89 -56.28 8.64 -34.06
CA GLN A 89 -57.18 7.70 -33.40
C GLN A 89 -57.21 6.35 -34.12
N GLU A 90 -57.15 6.36 -35.46
CA GLU A 90 -57.06 5.17 -36.29
C GLU A 90 -55.73 4.43 -36.08
N ALA A 91 -54.61 5.16 -36.01
CA ALA A 91 -53.30 4.61 -35.70
C ALA A 91 -53.27 3.93 -34.31
N LEU A 92 -53.87 4.55 -33.30
CA LEU A 92 -53.99 3.96 -31.96
C LEU A 92 -54.90 2.72 -31.94
N CYS A 93 -55.99 2.74 -32.72
CA CYS A 93 -56.90 1.61 -32.86
C CYS A 93 -56.21 0.42 -33.52
N LEU A 94 -55.53 0.64 -34.65
CA LEU A 94 -54.75 -0.37 -35.37
C LEU A 94 -53.60 -0.92 -34.52
N PHE A 95 -52.86 -0.06 -33.82
CA PHE A 95 -51.79 -0.47 -32.91
C PHE A 95 -52.30 -1.37 -31.78
N ARG A 96 -53.48 -1.05 -31.22
CA ARG A 96 -54.10 -1.84 -30.14
C ARG A 96 -54.68 -3.16 -30.65
N ALA A 97 -55.17 -3.19 -31.89
CA ALA A 97 -55.74 -4.37 -32.52
C ALA A 97 -54.67 -5.37 -32.98
N SER A 98 -53.58 -4.89 -33.59
CA SER A 98 -52.50 -5.74 -34.13
C SER A 98 -51.12 -5.06 -34.00
N PRO A 99 -50.46 -5.12 -32.83
CA PRO A 99 -49.24 -4.35 -32.57
C PRO A 99 -48.05 -4.68 -33.48
N PHE A 100 -48.03 -5.86 -34.12
CA PHE A 100 -47.00 -6.29 -35.07
C PHE A 100 -47.50 -6.43 -36.50
N GLY A 101 -48.77 -6.08 -36.76
CA GLY A 101 -49.45 -6.22 -38.05
C GLY A 101 -49.21 -5.00 -38.94
N LEU A 102 -47.96 -4.79 -39.37
CA LEU A 102 -47.59 -3.68 -40.23
C LEU A 102 -47.94 -4.02 -41.68
N GLY A 103 -48.79 -3.21 -42.32
CA GLY A 103 -49.32 -3.43 -43.66
C GLY A 103 -48.31 -3.23 -44.81
N GLY A 104 -47.17 -2.58 -44.56
CA GLY A 104 -46.19 -2.24 -45.61
C GLY A 104 -44.73 -2.63 -45.35
N PHE A 105 -44.00 -3.04 -46.40
CA PHE A 105 -42.55 -3.30 -46.36
C PHE A 105 -41.73 -2.11 -45.83
N TYR A 106 -42.16 -0.89 -46.17
CA TYR A 106 -41.49 0.32 -45.70
C TYR A 106 -41.62 0.55 -44.18
N SER A 107 -42.73 0.12 -43.54
CA SER A 107 -42.90 0.16 -42.08
C SER A 107 -41.88 -0.75 -41.38
N TYR A 108 -41.67 -1.96 -41.91
CA TYR A 108 -40.65 -2.88 -41.40
C TYR A 108 -39.21 -2.34 -41.55
N MET A 109 -38.92 -1.62 -42.64
CA MET A 109 -37.60 -0.99 -42.84
C MET A 109 -37.32 0.11 -41.79
N LEU A 110 -38.31 0.95 -41.46
CA LEU A 110 -38.16 1.96 -40.42
C LEU A 110 -37.90 1.33 -39.05
N LEU A 111 -38.65 0.28 -38.69
CA LEU A 111 -38.48 -0.46 -37.44
C LEU A 111 -37.06 -1.04 -37.30
N LEU A 112 -36.54 -1.66 -38.37
CA LEU A 112 -35.20 -2.27 -38.36
C LEU A 112 -34.08 -1.24 -38.20
N ILE A 113 -34.20 -0.09 -38.88
CA ILE A 113 -33.21 1.00 -38.77
C ILE A 113 -33.22 1.58 -37.36
N GLY A 114 -34.41 1.82 -36.78
CA GLY A 114 -34.54 2.29 -35.39
C GLY A 114 -33.95 1.31 -34.38
N LEU A 115 -34.22 0.00 -34.55
CA LEU A 115 -33.65 -1.04 -33.70
C LEU A 115 -32.13 -1.11 -33.81
N ALA A 116 -31.58 -1.00 -35.02
CA ALA A 116 -30.14 -1.02 -35.26
C ALA A 116 -29.43 0.16 -34.58
N MET A 117 -30.01 1.37 -34.64
CA MET A 117 -29.47 2.55 -33.96
C MET A 117 -29.54 2.43 -32.44
N CYS A 118 -30.64 1.89 -31.88
CA CYS A 118 -30.73 1.61 -30.45
C CYS A 118 -29.70 0.56 -30.00
N ALA A 119 -29.50 -0.49 -30.78
CA ALA A 119 -28.49 -1.51 -30.49
C ALA A 119 -27.07 -0.92 -30.53
N ALA A 120 -26.77 -0.06 -31.50
CA ALA A 120 -25.48 0.65 -31.58
C ALA A 120 -25.24 1.53 -30.36
N ALA A 121 -26.21 2.38 -29.98
CA ALA A 121 -26.10 3.24 -28.80
C ALA A 121 -25.95 2.45 -27.49
N ALA A 122 -26.66 1.32 -27.35
CA ALA A 122 -26.52 0.42 -26.21
C ALA A 122 -25.12 -0.22 -26.13
N MET A 123 -24.56 -0.63 -27.27
CA MET A 123 -23.20 -1.17 -27.32
C MET A 123 -22.15 -0.11 -26.95
N ASP A 124 -22.31 1.13 -27.42
CA ASP A 124 -21.39 2.23 -27.10
C ASP A 124 -21.48 2.62 -25.62
N TRP A 125 -22.68 2.63 -25.05
CA TRP A 125 -22.87 2.83 -23.61
C TRP A 125 -22.20 1.73 -22.77
N PHE A 126 -22.33 0.46 -23.17
CA PHE A 126 -21.72 -0.65 -22.43
C PHE A 126 -20.19 -0.63 -22.47
N LYS A 127 -19.60 -0.08 -23.54
CA LYS A 127 -18.15 0.10 -23.66
C LYS A 127 -17.61 1.31 -22.90
N THR A 128 -18.48 2.17 -22.39
CA THR A 128 -18.08 3.38 -21.67
C THR A 128 -17.68 3.01 -20.23
N ASP A 129 -16.37 2.91 -19.99
CA ASP A 129 -15.75 2.51 -18.71
C ASP A 129 -16.02 3.52 -17.56
N ASP A 130 -16.33 4.79 -17.90
CA ASP A 130 -16.47 5.90 -16.97
C ASP A 130 -17.65 6.82 -17.36
N PRO A 131 -18.58 7.14 -16.43
CA PRO A 131 -19.63 8.13 -16.65
C PRO A 131 -19.12 9.49 -17.16
N TYR A 132 -17.85 9.81 -16.87
CA TYR A 132 -17.21 11.01 -17.37
C TYR A 132 -15.93 10.68 -18.16
N PRO A 133 -15.86 11.02 -19.46
CA PRO A 133 -14.71 10.66 -20.29
C PRO A 133 -13.40 11.24 -19.74
N GLY A 134 -12.37 10.40 -19.63
CA GLY A 134 -11.01 10.79 -19.26
C GLY A 134 -10.63 10.65 -17.77
N TYR A 135 -11.60 10.55 -16.84
CA TYR A 135 -11.29 10.47 -15.40
C TYR A 135 -10.69 9.12 -15.00
N GLY A 136 -11.10 8.02 -15.62
CA GLY A 136 -10.53 6.70 -15.38
C GLY A 136 -9.02 6.59 -15.69
N LYS A 137 -8.50 7.37 -16.65
CA LYS A 137 -7.05 7.42 -16.90
C LYS A 137 -6.32 8.16 -15.77
N ARG A 138 -6.89 9.28 -15.29
CA ARG A 138 -6.34 10.07 -14.18
C ARG A 138 -6.34 9.28 -12.87
N GLU A 139 -7.43 8.59 -12.55
CA GLU A 139 -7.51 7.77 -11.35
C GLU A 139 -6.53 6.58 -11.38
N ARG A 140 -6.36 5.94 -12.55
CA ARG A 140 -5.34 4.89 -12.71
C ARG A 140 -3.92 5.44 -12.55
N HIS A 141 -3.65 6.64 -13.04
CA HIS A 141 -2.34 7.29 -12.85
C HIS A 141 -2.12 7.66 -11.38
N ARG A 142 -3.12 8.26 -10.73
CA ARG A 142 -3.10 8.60 -9.29
C ARG A 142 -2.77 7.38 -8.44
N ARG A 143 -3.49 6.28 -8.62
CA ARG A 143 -3.24 5.01 -7.91
C ARG A 143 -1.84 4.48 -8.12
N LYS A 144 -1.33 4.49 -9.35
CA LYS A 144 0.05 4.04 -9.63
C LYS A 144 1.09 4.90 -8.93
N THR A 145 0.87 6.20 -8.83
CA THR A 145 1.77 7.10 -8.10
C THR A 145 1.68 6.88 -6.60
N GLU A 146 0.47 6.70 -6.07
CA GLU A 146 0.22 6.35 -4.66
C GLU A 146 0.90 5.02 -4.28
N ASP A 147 0.72 3.98 -5.09
CA ASP A 147 1.35 2.67 -4.89
C ASP A 147 2.90 2.76 -4.89
N ARG A 148 3.47 3.61 -5.76
CA ARG A 148 4.93 3.86 -5.82
C ARG A 148 5.42 4.59 -4.57
N LEU A 149 4.74 5.66 -4.16
CA LEU A 149 5.11 6.40 -2.94
C LEU A 149 5.06 5.51 -1.70
N GLU A 150 4.04 4.66 -1.59
CA GLU A 150 3.97 3.67 -0.50
C GLU A 150 5.12 2.65 -0.55
N GLN A 151 5.51 2.24 -1.75
CA GLN A 151 6.64 1.32 -1.93
C GLN A 151 7.95 1.99 -1.52
N ASP A 152 8.24 3.18 -2.02
CA ASP A 152 9.44 3.95 -1.72
C ASP A 152 9.54 4.23 -0.20
N ARG A 153 8.42 4.54 0.46
CA ARG A 153 8.36 4.68 1.92
C ARG A 153 8.75 3.40 2.65
N ARG A 154 8.19 2.25 2.23
CA ARG A 154 8.49 0.96 2.87
C ARG A 154 9.97 0.61 2.72
N GLU A 155 10.54 0.88 1.55
CA GLU A 155 11.96 0.66 1.27
C GLU A 155 12.84 1.57 2.14
N LEU A 156 12.55 2.87 2.19
CA LEU A 156 13.31 3.82 3.00
C LEU A 156 13.29 3.49 4.50
N LEU A 157 12.13 3.07 5.02
CA LEU A 157 12.02 2.62 6.41
C LEU A 157 12.78 1.31 6.64
N ALA A 158 12.78 0.39 5.68
CA ALA A 158 13.56 -0.85 5.78
C ALA A 158 15.06 -0.55 5.81
N ASP A 159 15.55 0.30 4.92
CA ASP A 159 16.95 0.73 4.86
C ASP A 159 17.39 1.41 6.17
N LEU A 160 16.52 2.27 6.73
CA LEU A 160 16.79 2.95 8.00
C LEU A 160 16.89 1.95 9.18
N ASN A 161 16.02 0.95 9.22
CA ASN A 161 16.06 -0.12 10.21
C ASN A 161 17.33 -0.96 10.07
N GLU A 162 17.69 -1.33 8.84
CA GLU A 162 18.91 -2.10 8.57
C GLU A 162 20.15 -1.32 9.01
N LEU A 163 20.24 -0.03 8.68
CA LEU A 163 21.35 0.84 9.07
C LEU A 163 21.45 1.00 10.60
N HIS A 164 20.32 1.19 11.28
CA HIS A 164 20.28 1.26 12.75
C HIS A 164 20.77 -0.05 13.37
N ASP A 165 20.26 -1.19 12.90
CA ASP A 165 20.62 -2.49 13.43
C ASP A 165 22.10 -2.81 13.19
N ASP A 166 22.65 -2.40 12.05
CA ASP A 166 24.08 -2.49 11.74
C ASP A 166 24.93 -1.62 12.67
N ALA A 167 24.53 -0.37 12.89
CA ALA A 167 25.22 0.53 13.81
C ALA A 167 25.19 -0.02 15.25
N ALA A 168 24.04 -0.51 15.71
CA ALA A 168 23.87 -1.10 17.02
C ALA A 168 24.68 -2.41 17.17
N ARG A 169 24.75 -3.24 16.12
CA ARG A 169 25.61 -4.44 16.09
C ARG A 169 27.09 -4.07 16.22
N ARG A 170 27.57 -3.08 15.44
CA ARG A 170 28.97 -2.63 15.50
C ARG A 170 29.32 -2.08 16.88
N LEU A 171 28.47 -1.21 17.45
CA LEU A 171 28.66 -0.67 18.79
C LEU A 171 28.72 -1.78 19.85
N ARG A 172 27.88 -2.81 19.75
CA ARG A 172 27.96 -3.94 20.68
C ARG A 172 29.23 -4.76 20.49
N ASN A 173 29.58 -5.14 19.27
CA ASN A 173 30.73 -6.01 19.04
C ASN A 173 32.06 -5.31 19.36
N ASP A 174 32.23 -4.05 18.96
CA ASP A 174 33.47 -3.29 19.17
C ASP A 174 33.78 -3.07 20.66
N PHE A 175 32.77 -3.07 21.53
CA PHE A 175 32.95 -2.74 22.95
C PHE A 175 32.64 -3.90 23.91
N ARG A 176 31.62 -4.71 23.64
CA ARG A 176 31.23 -5.82 24.52
C ARG A 176 32.26 -6.93 24.52
N ASP A 177 32.73 -7.32 23.34
CA ASP A 177 33.68 -8.42 23.19
C ASP A 177 35.01 -8.15 23.92
N PRO A 178 35.67 -6.98 23.77
CA PRO A 178 36.90 -6.71 24.50
C PRO A 178 36.68 -6.51 26.00
N VAL A 179 35.55 -5.94 26.44
CA VAL A 179 35.23 -5.79 27.87
C VAL A 179 35.01 -7.16 28.52
N GLN A 180 34.23 -8.05 27.88
CA GLN A 180 34.02 -9.40 28.38
C GLN A 180 35.31 -10.22 28.38
N ALA A 181 36.10 -10.15 27.31
CA ALA A 181 37.39 -10.82 27.24
C ALA A 181 38.34 -10.34 28.35
N ARG A 182 38.39 -9.03 28.60
CA ARG A 182 39.17 -8.44 29.69
C ARG A 182 38.67 -8.88 31.06
N GLN A 183 37.37 -8.93 31.28
CA GLN A 183 36.79 -9.37 32.56
C GLN A 183 37.09 -10.84 32.83
N LEU A 184 37.03 -11.69 31.81
CA LEU A 184 37.43 -13.10 31.91
C LEU A 184 38.91 -13.21 32.28
N ALA A 185 39.79 -12.47 31.58
CA ALA A 185 41.22 -12.46 31.84
C ALA A 185 41.55 -11.96 33.27
N LEU A 186 40.86 -10.93 33.75
CA LEU A 186 40.99 -10.46 35.13
C LEU A 186 40.56 -11.54 36.13
N SER A 187 39.42 -12.20 35.88
CA SER A 187 38.94 -13.28 36.77
C SER A 187 39.88 -14.48 36.82
N ASP A 188 40.58 -14.77 35.71
CA ASP A 188 41.56 -15.86 35.67
C ASP A 188 42.87 -15.45 36.36
N TYR A 189 43.27 -14.19 36.20
CA TYR A 189 44.39 -13.61 36.94
C TYR A 189 44.15 -13.62 38.45
N THR A 190 42.97 -13.24 38.94
CA THR A 190 42.65 -13.23 40.37
C THR A 190 42.63 -14.64 40.96
N LYS A 191 42.10 -15.63 40.23
CA LYS A 191 42.18 -17.06 40.63
C LYS A 191 43.62 -17.54 40.71
N LEU A 192 44.45 -17.19 39.72
CA LEU A 192 45.87 -17.55 39.72
C LEU A 192 46.59 -16.92 40.90
N HIS A 193 46.31 -15.64 41.17
CA HIS A 193 46.87 -14.92 42.30
C HIS A 193 46.48 -15.57 43.63
N ALA A 194 45.19 -15.88 43.85
CA ALA A 194 44.72 -16.56 45.06
C ALA A 194 45.44 -17.89 45.30
N ARG A 195 45.59 -18.72 44.25
CA ARG A 195 46.35 -19.98 44.34
C ARG A 195 47.81 -19.75 44.70
N HIS A 196 48.41 -18.68 44.19
CA HIS A 196 49.79 -18.32 44.48
C HIS A 196 49.96 -17.88 45.93
N THR A 197 49.02 -17.10 46.48
CA THR A 197 48.98 -16.74 47.90
C THR A 197 48.80 -17.97 48.79
N ASP A 198 47.93 -18.91 48.40
CA ASP A 198 47.69 -20.16 49.12
C ASP A 198 48.96 -21.03 49.17
N LEU A 199 49.69 -21.13 48.06
CA LEU A 199 50.96 -21.86 47.99
C LEU A 199 51.99 -21.29 48.99
N TRP A 200 52.12 -19.97 49.04
CA TRP A 200 53.01 -19.30 49.99
C TRP A 200 52.56 -19.48 51.45
N GLY A 201 51.25 -19.53 51.70
CA GLY A 201 50.69 -19.89 53.01
C GLY A 201 51.07 -21.32 53.41
N PHE A 202 50.85 -22.28 52.52
CA PHE A 202 51.18 -23.68 52.73
C PHE A 202 52.68 -23.91 52.97
N ALA A 203 53.54 -23.27 52.17
CA ALA A 203 54.99 -23.33 52.36
C ALA A 203 55.37 -22.84 53.77
N ARG A 204 54.86 -21.69 54.19
CA ARG A 204 55.13 -21.14 55.52
C ARG A 204 54.71 -22.09 56.64
N ASP A 205 53.53 -22.70 56.52
CA ASP A 205 53.03 -23.66 57.50
C ASP A 205 53.88 -24.92 57.56
N LEU A 206 54.26 -25.46 56.39
CA LEU A 206 55.16 -26.60 56.30
C LEU A 206 56.53 -26.30 56.93
N ALA A 207 57.07 -25.11 56.72
CA ALA A 207 58.36 -24.70 57.26
C ALA A 207 58.30 -24.61 58.79
N LYS A 208 57.19 -24.08 59.31
CA LYS A 208 56.94 -24.02 60.75
C LYS A 208 56.80 -25.43 61.37
N SER A 209 56.08 -26.34 60.70
CA SER A 209 55.94 -27.72 61.14
C SER A 209 57.27 -28.49 61.11
N CYS A 210 58.09 -28.32 60.08
CA CYS A 210 59.42 -28.92 60.00
C CYS A 210 60.35 -28.42 61.10
N SER A 211 60.40 -27.09 61.33
CA SER A 211 61.16 -26.51 62.43
C SER A 211 60.69 -27.05 63.79
N GLY A 212 59.37 -27.12 64.01
CA GLY A 212 58.81 -27.68 65.24
C GLY A 212 59.18 -29.16 65.45
N ALA A 213 59.13 -29.98 64.39
CA ALA A 213 59.56 -31.37 64.44
C ALA A 213 61.06 -31.52 64.72
N LEU A 214 61.90 -30.67 64.10
CA LEU A 214 63.33 -30.62 64.37
C LEU A 214 63.63 -30.22 65.81
N ASP A 215 62.89 -29.28 66.38
CA ASP A 215 63.06 -28.84 67.77
C ASP A 215 62.66 -29.95 68.76
N ILE A 216 61.56 -30.66 68.49
CA ILE A 216 61.17 -31.84 69.27
C ILE A 216 62.28 -32.90 69.23
N TYR A 217 62.80 -33.21 68.03
CA TYR A 217 63.90 -34.16 67.87
C TYR A 217 65.16 -33.70 68.62
N ARG A 218 65.59 -32.45 68.44
CA ARG A 218 66.77 -31.87 69.10
C ARG A 218 66.63 -31.89 70.63
N ASN A 219 65.45 -31.57 71.17
CA ASN A 219 65.16 -31.65 72.60
C ASN A 219 65.27 -33.08 73.13
N ALA A 220 64.59 -34.05 72.50
CA ALA A 220 64.65 -35.45 72.91
C ALA A 220 66.08 -36.02 72.81
N ASN A 221 66.84 -35.62 71.79
CA ASN A 221 68.22 -36.06 71.61
C ASN A 221 69.17 -35.42 72.64
N ARG A 222 68.94 -34.15 73.05
CA ARG A 222 69.66 -33.53 74.17
C ARG A 222 69.45 -34.27 75.48
N GLU A 223 68.23 -34.72 75.75
CA GLU A 223 67.90 -35.48 76.97
C GLU A 223 68.56 -36.86 77.00
N ALA A 224 68.66 -37.53 75.84
CA ALA A 224 69.15 -38.90 75.75
C ALA A 224 70.68 -39.02 75.51
N ARG A 225 71.36 -37.96 75.08
CA ARG A 225 72.79 -38.01 74.74
C ARG A 225 73.71 -37.91 75.95
N SER A 226 74.83 -38.62 75.86
CA SER A 226 75.98 -38.50 76.78
C SER A 226 77.20 -37.81 76.16
N THR A 227 77.09 -37.31 74.93
CA THR A 227 78.16 -36.61 74.19
C THR A 227 77.70 -35.19 73.85
N PRO A 228 78.64 -34.24 73.67
CA PRO A 228 78.30 -32.85 73.34
C PRO A 228 77.51 -32.74 72.04
N GLU A 229 76.71 -31.68 71.92
CA GLU A 229 75.77 -31.49 70.81
C GLU A 229 76.48 -31.14 69.49
N PRO A 230 75.92 -31.57 68.33
CA PRO A 230 76.45 -31.19 67.02
C PRO A 230 76.34 -29.69 66.77
N GLN A 231 77.41 -29.05 66.29
CA GLN A 231 77.41 -27.61 66.01
C GLN A 231 76.35 -27.15 64.99
N VAL A 232 75.94 -28.04 64.08
CA VAL A 232 74.89 -27.79 63.07
C VAL A 232 73.54 -27.44 63.73
N TRP A 233 73.32 -27.81 65.00
CA TRP A 233 72.07 -27.49 65.71
C TRP A 233 71.95 -26.01 66.09
N HIS A 234 73.05 -25.27 66.14
CA HIS A 234 73.03 -23.82 66.37
C HIS A 234 72.63 -23.04 65.12
N THR A 235 72.63 -23.67 63.94
CA THR A 235 72.15 -23.07 62.72
C THR A 235 70.62 -23.26 62.63
N PRO A 236 69.83 -22.17 62.54
CA PRO A 236 68.40 -22.28 62.31
C PRO A 236 68.17 -22.98 60.98
N TRP A 237 67.24 -23.93 60.96
CA TRP A 237 66.85 -24.58 59.72
C TRP A 237 66.07 -23.58 58.87
N VAL A 238 66.49 -23.43 57.61
CA VAL A 238 65.81 -22.60 56.62
C VAL A 238 65.36 -23.53 55.51
N ALA A 239 64.09 -23.40 55.12
CA ALA A 239 63.56 -24.12 53.99
C ALA A 239 64.19 -23.56 52.70
N ASP A 240 64.93 -24.40 51.97
CA ASP A 240 65.49 -24.08 50.66
C ASP A 240 64.54 -24.63 49.58
N TRP A 241 63.41 -23.96 49.41
CA TRP A 241 62.45 -24.30 48.37
C TRP A 241 62.54 -23.26 47.26
N ASP A 242 62.62 -23.73 46.02
CA ASP A 242 62.57 -22.89 44.83
C ASP A 242 61.12 -22.45 44.58
N LEU A 243 60.70 -21.43 45.32
CA LEU A 243 59.38 -20.84 45.21
C LEU A 243 59.39 -19.66 44.24
N PRO A 244 58.34 -19.50 43.42
CA PRO A 244 58.15 -18.29 42.62
C PRO A 244 58.07 -17.05 43.51
N GLU A 245 58.57 -15.92 43.00
CA GLU A 245 58.65 -14.63 43.71
C GLU A 245 57.33 -14.26 44.38
N GLN A 246 57.37 -13.80 45.64
CA GLN A 246 56.15 -13.55 46.41
C GLN A 246 55.25 -12.52 45.70
N PRO A 247 53.93 -12.77 45.61
CA PRO A 247 53.05 -11.85 44.93
C PRO A 247 53.03 -10.48 45.63
N ASP A 248 53.28 -9.42 44.87
CA ASP A 248 53.13 -8.04 45.34
C ASP A 248 51.64 -7.68 45.42
N SER A 249 51.16 -7.45 46.66
CA SER A 249 49.78 -7.11 46.95
C SER A 249 49.36 -5.72 46.43
N SER A 250 50.32 -4.86 46.06
CA SER A 250 50.05 -3.53 45.50
C SER A 250 49.70 -3.54 44.01
N SER A 251 50.05 -4.62 43.30
CA SER A 251 49.87 -4.77 41.83
C SER A 251 48.48 -5.25 41.42
N LEU A 252 47.69 -5.74 42.37
CA LEU A 252 46.26 -5.92 42.20
C LEU A 252 45.66 -4.53 42.10
N MET A 253 45.60 -3.98 40.88
CA MET A 253 44.57 -2.99 40.54
C MET A 253 43.32 -3.40 41.29
N SER A 254 42.91 -2.59 42.27
CA SER A 254 41.83 -2.94 43.20
C SER A 254 40.68 -3.48 42.37
N GLU A 255 40.23 -4.71 42.63
CA GLU A 255 39.13 -5.32 41.86
C GLU A 255 37.94 -4.37 41.76
N ALA A 256 37.73 -3.55 42.80
CA ALA A 256 36.75 -2.47 42.82
C ALA A 256 36.98 -1.40 41.74
N GLU A 257 38.22 -0.97 41.47
CA GLU A 257 38.53 -0.03 40.40
C GLU A 257 38.28 -0.62 39.00
N ALA A 258 38.58 -1.92 38.83
CA ALA A 258 38.33 -2.61 37.56
C ALA A 258 36.82 -2.80 37.31
N GLU A 259 36.07 -3.18 38.35
CA GLU A 259 34.62 -3.25 38.31
C GLU A 259 33.98 -1.88 38.05
N GLU A 260 34.45 -0.83 38.71
CA GLU A 260 33.94 0.53 38.54
C GLU A 260 34.16 1.03 37.11
N ARG A 261 35.35 0.80 36.54
CA ARG A 261 35.62 1.11 35.13
C ARG A 261 34.71 0.32 34.17
N SER A 262 34.44 -0.95 34.47
CA SER A 262 33.51 -1.76 33.66
C SER A 262 32.09 -1.21 33.73
N ARG A 263 31.60 -0.86 34.94
CA ARG A 263 30.28 -0.24 35.14
C ARG A 263 30.16 1.09 34.40
N GLN A 264 31.19 1.95 34.49
CA GLN A 264 31.24 3.21 33.75
C GLN A 264 31.20 2.98 32.23
N MET A 265 31.95 2.00 31.72
CA MET A 265 31.92 1.65 30.30
C MET A 265 30.52 1.17 29.86
N HIS A 266 29.89 0.28 30.63
CA HIS A 266 28.53 -0.19 30.35
C HIS A 266 27.51 0.96 30.34
N ALA A 267 27.60 1.88 31.30
CA ALA A 267 26.73 3.06 31.33
C ALA A 267 26.91 3.94 30.08
N VAL A 268 28.14 4.15 29.62
CA VAL A 268 28.43 4.89 28.37
C VAL A 268 27.83 4.18 27.15
N LEU A 269 27.92 2.85 27.08
CA LEU A 269 27.33 2.09 25.98
C LEU A 269 25.81 2.16 25.95
N GLU A 270 25.16 2.01 27.11
CA GLU A 270 23.72 2.15 27.23
C GLU A 270 23.24 3.53 26.78
N GLU A 271 23.98 4.57 27.16
CA GLU A 271 23.70 5.95 26.74
C GLU A 271 23.86 6.12 25.22
N ARG A 272 24.92 5.58 24.62
CA ARG A 272 25.11 5.63 23.17
C ARG A 272 24.04 4.85 22.41
N GLU A 273 23.62 3.69 22.91
CA GLU A 273 22.52 2.94 22.31
C GLU A 273 21.19 3.69 22.42
N ARG A 274 20.94 4.42 23.53
CA ARG A 274 19.75 5.28 23.62
C ARG A 274 19.79 6.39 22.59
N GLN A 275 20.89 7.12 22.49
CA GLN A 275 21.06 8.18 21.48
C GLN A 275 20.83 7.66 20.05
N LEU A 276 21.33 6.47 19.73
CA LEU A 276 21.10 5.85 18.42
C LEU A 276 19.62 5.52 18.18
N ARG A 277 18.92 5.00 19.19
CA ARG A 277 17.48 4.72 19.10
C ARG A 277 16.66 6.00 18.95
N ASP A 278 16.96 7.02 19.73
CA ASP A 278 16.25 8.30 19.67
C ASP A 278 16.37 8.96 18.28
N VAL A 279 17.58 8.95 17.71
CA VAL A 279 17.82 9.46 16.34
C VAL A 279 17.09 8.60 15.28
N HIS A 280 17.06 7.28 15.47
CA HIS A 280 16.33 6.38 14.58
C HIS A 280 14.82 6.63 14.62
N ASP A 281 14.24 6.78 15.81
CA ASP A 281 12.83 7.07 16.00
C ASP A 281 12.44 8.44 15.40
N GLU A 282 13.27 9.47 15.61
CA GLU A 282 13.09 10.79 14.98
C GLU A 282 13.08 10.69 13.46
N CYS A 283 14.01 9.92 12.88
CA CYS A 283 14.07 9.70 11.44
C CYS A 283 12.84 8.93 10.92
N CYS A 284 12.37 7.91 11.64
CA CYS A 284 11.13 7.20 11.32
C CYS A 284 9.93 8.14 11.33
N GLU A 285 9.83 9.02 12.33
CA GLU A 285 8.77 10.03 12.42
C GLU A 285 8.81 11.01 11.25
N LEU A 286 9.98 11.54 10.90
CA LEU A 286 10.15 12.45 9.77
C LEU A 286 9.74 11.81 8.44
N VAL A 287 10.11 10.55 8.18
CA VAL A 287 9.68 9.81 6.98
C VAL A 287 8.16 9.65 6.96
N ASN A 288 7.57 9.34 8.10
CA ASN A 288 6.12 9.20 8.23
C ASN A 288 5.39 10.54 8.05
N GLU A 289 5.96 11.64 8.54
CA GLU A 289 5.43 13.00 8.40
C GLU A 289 5.51 13.49 6.95
N PHE A 290 6.67 13.34 6.29
CA PHE A 290 6.84 13.73 4.89
C PHE A 290 5.82 13.04 3.99
N THR A 291 5.56 11.76 4.24
CA THR A 291 4.54 11.01 3.47
C THR A 291 3.11 11.48 3.77
N ARG A 292 2.83 11.98 4.97
CA ARG A 292 1.51 12.54 5.34
C ARG A 292 1.29 13.95 4.77
N LEU A 293 2.36 14.70 4.53
CA LEU A 293 2.31 16.06 4.01
C LEU A 293 2.12 16.14 2.48
N ASP A 294 1.91 15.01 1.80
CA ASP A 294 1.60 15.00 0.37
C ASP A 294 0.38 15.92 0.09
N PRO A 295 0.56 17.04 -0.64
CA PRO A 295 -0.43 18.12 -0.74
C PRO A 295 -1.75 17.72 -1.41
N HIS A 296 -1.82 16.52 -2.00
CA HIS A 296 -3.02 16.03 -2.66
C HIS A 296 -4.18 15.68 -1.72
N ASP A 297 -3.96 15.51 -0.42
CA ASP A 297 -5.03 15.26 0.56
C ASP A 297 -5.68 16.58 1.07
N LYS A 298 -5.02 17.72 0.89
CA LYS A 298 -5.53 19.05 1.33
C LYS A 298 -6.19 19.87 0.22
N ALA A 299 -6.19 19.41 -1.03
CA ALA A 299 -6.79 20.12 -2.15
C ALA A 299 -7.99 19.36 -2.73
N VAL A 300 -9.17 19.61 -2.14
CA VAL A 300 -10.44 20.02 -2.79
C VAL A 300 -11.54 19.86 -1.73
N PRO A 301 -11.95 20.93 -1.03
CA PRO A 301 -13.29 20.94 -0.44
C PRO A 301 -14.31 20.78 -1.58
N ALA A 302 -15.23 19.84 -1.39
CA ALA A 302 -16.30 19.49 -2.33
C ALA A 302 -17.22 20.67 -2.67
#